data_AF-A0A2K2BIF5-F1
#
_entry.id   AF-A0A2K2BIF5-F1
#
_cell.length_a   1.000
_cell.length_b   1.000
_cell.length_c   1.000
_cell.angle_alpha   90.00
_cell.angle_beta   90.00
_cell.angle_gamma   90.00
#
_symmetry.space_group_name_H-M   'P 1'
#
loop_
_entity.id
_entity.type
_entity.pdbx_description
1 polymer ?
#
loop_
_entity_poly.entity_id
_entity_poly.type
_entity_poly.pdbx_seq_one_letter_code
_entity_poly.pdbx_strand_id
1 'polypeptide(L)' 'MRPGGKRRIIIPPELGPPVGPSTFFSSKQFEVFDVELLNFKDCQRKTTGFYSDVVCD' A
#
# COMPACT_ATOMS: atom_id res chain seq x y z
N MET A 1 -7.67 -4.10 -5.70
CA MET A 1 -8.77 -3.18 -6.09
C MET A 1 -8.71 -2.98 -7.60
N ARG A 2 -9.77 -2.49 -8.23
CA ARG A 2 -9.74 -2.09 -9.66
C ARG A 2 -9.60 -0.57 -9.75
N PRO A 3 -8.91 -0.01 -10.76
CA PRO A 3 -8.89 1.44 -11.01
C PRO A 3 -10.29 2.03 -11.07
N GLY A 4 -10.45 3.24 -10.55
CA GLY A 4 -11.73 3.92 -10.31
C GLY A 4 -12.55 3.35 -9.14
N GLY A 5 -12.11 2.26 -8.50
CA GLY A 5 -12.80 1.66 -7.38
C GLY A 5 -12.58 2.42 -6.07
N LYS A 6 -13.67 2.64 -5.32
CA LYS A 6 -13.64 3.20 -3.97
C LYS A 6 -13.94 2.10 -2.96
N ARG A 7 -13.19 2.04 -1.86
CA ARG A 7 -13.42 1.07 -0.79
C ARG A 7 -13.01 1.62 0.55
N ARG A 8 -13.82 1.32 1.57
CA ARG A 8 -13.47 1.51 2.97
C ARG A 8 -12.64 0.32 3.46
N ILE A 9 -11.47 0.59 3.99
CA ILE A 9 -10.57 -0.38 4.61
C ILE A 9 -10.52 -0.08 6.11
N ILE A 10 -10.72 -1.11 6.92
CA ILE A 10 -10.66 -1.02 8.38
C ILE A 10 -9.44 -1.83 8.81
N ILE A 11 -8.41 -1.14 9.28
CA ILE A 11 -7.13 -1.75 9.68
C ILE A 11 -7.12 -1.92 11.20
N PRO A 12 -7.00 -3.16 11.70
CA PRO A 12 -6.87 -3.40 13.12
C PRO A 12 -5.45 -3.00 13.59
N PRO A 13 -5.26 -2.66 14.88
CA PRO A 13 -3.99 -2.15 15.39
C PRO A 13 -2.78 -3.05 15.11
N GLU A 14 -2.97 -4.36 14.98
CA GLU A 14 -1.90 -5.34 14.73
C GLU A 14 -1.32 -5.25 13.31
N LEU A 15 -2.07 -4.67 12.36
CA LEU A 15 -1.68 -4.46 10.96
C LEU A 15 -1.37 -2.98 10.65
N GLY A 16 -1.52 -2.11 11.65
CA GLY A 16 -1.21 -0.69 11.55
C GLY A 16 0.31 -0.41 11.53
N PRO A 17 0.71 0.80 11.13
CA PRO A 17 2.11 1.20 11.14
C PRO A 17 2.67 1.24 12.58
N PRO A 18 4.00 1.08 12.75
CA PRO A 18 4.62 1.19 14.06
C PRO A 18 4.32 2.56 14.68
N VAL A 19 3.84 2.54 15.91
CA VAL A 19 3.45 3.73 16.66
C VAL A 19 4.67 4.36 17.33
N GLY A 20 4.81 5.68 17.18
CA GLY A 20 5.89 6.45 17.78
C GLY A 20 5.55 7.93 17.92
N PRO A 21 6.37 8.70 18.65
CA PRO A 21 6.12 10.13 18.91
C PRO A 21 6.10 10.99 17.64
N SER A 22 6.60 10.48 16.52
CA SER A 22 6.63 11.15 15.21
C SER A 22 5.58 10.63 14.22
N THR A 23 4.71 9.69 14.62
CA THR A 23 3.68 9.15 13.75
C THR A 23 2.30 9.67 14.17
N PHE A 24 1.44 9.99 13.19
CA PHE A 24 0.05 10.43 13.43
C PHE A 24 -0.85 9.31 14.00
N PHE A 25 -0.33 8.08 14.05
CA PHE A 25 -1.10 6.88 14.35
C PHE A 25 -1.18 6.61 15.86
N SER A 26 -2.40 6.38 16.32
CA SER A 26 -2.70 6.08 17.71
C SER A 26 -2.41 4.61 18.03
N SER A 27 -1.71 4.35 19.13
CA SER A 27 -1.55 3.00 19.63
C SER A 27 -2.90 2.44 20.10
N LYS A 28 -3.38 1.43 19.37
CA LYS A 28 -4.60 0.62 19.68
C LYS A 28 -5.94 1.14 19.16
N GLN A 29 -5.96 2.04 18.17
CA GLN A 29 -7.21 2.40 17.48
C GLN A 29 -7.32 1.68 16.14
N PHE A 30 -8.56 1.41 15.73
CA PHE A 30 -8.83 0.97 14.36
C PHE A 30 -8.67 2.15 13.42
N GLU A 31 -7.90 1.96 12.36
CA GLU A 31 -7.73 2.98 11.35
C GLU A 31 -8.71 2.71 10.21
N VAL A 32 -9.55 3.70 9.92
CA VAL A 32 -10.57 3.59 8.87
C VAL A 32 -10.15 4.49 7.72
N PHE A 33 -9.83 3.87 6.59
CA PHE A 33 -9.41 4.57 5.38
C PHE A 33 -10.45 4.42 4.28
N ASP A 34 -10.90 5.55 3.74
CA ASP A 34 -11.64 5.57 2.48
C ASP A 34 -10.64 5.75 1.34
N VAL A 35 -10.40 4.68 0.59
CA VAL A 35 -9.37 4.61 -0.45
C VAL A 35 -10.02 4.58 -1.83
N GLU A 36 -9.52 5.43 -2.72
CA GLU A 36 -9.84 5.43 -4.15
C GLU A 36 -8.59 5.08 -4.96
N LEU A 37 -8.68 4.00 -5.74
CA LEU A 37 -7.59 3.60 -6.62
C LEU A 37 -7.72 4.36 -7.94
N LEU A 38 -6.94 5.42 -8.15
CA LEU A 38 -6.99 6.20 -9.39
C LEU A 38 -6.40 5.41 -10.57
N ASN A 39 -5.21 4.86 -10.38
CA ASN A 39 -4.52 4.03 -11.36
C ASN A 39 -3.57 3.07 -10.65
N PHE A 40 -3.11 2.02 -11.34
CA PHE A 40 -2.00 1.19 -10.89
C PHE A 40 -1.04 0.99 -12.05
N LYS A 41 0.23 0.79 -11.72
CA LYS A 41 1.27 0.41 -12.67
C LYS A 41 1.86 -0.91 -12.19
N ASP A 42 1.87 -1.93 -13.03
CA ASP A 42 2.44 -3.22 -12.66
C ASP A 42 3.91 -3.23 -13.08
N CYS A 43 4.80 -3.22 -12.08
CA CYS A 43 6.23 -3.20 -12.30
C CYS A 43 6.80 -4.54 -11.85
N GLN A 44 7.45 -5.25 -12.77
CA GLN A 44 8.13 -6.50 -12.49
C GLN A 44 9.63 -6.39 -12.74
N ARG A 45 10.40 -6.99 -11.83
CA ARG A 45 11.84 -7.11 -11.99
C ARG A 45 12.13 -8.31 -12.90
N LYS A 46 12.55 -8.04 -14.14
CA LYS A 46 12.98 -9.07 -15.08
C LYS A 46 14.50 -9.19 -15.05
N THR A 47 14.98 -10.40 -14.80
CA THR A 47 16.40 -10.74 -14.89
C THR A 47 16.69 -11.31 -16.26
N THR A 48 17.54 -10.65 -17.04
CA THR A 48 18.01 -11.13 -18.35
C THR A 48 19.52 -11.32 -18.27
N GLY A 49 19.97 -12.57 -18.21
CA GLY A 49 21.38 -12.89 -17.97
C GLY A 49 21.85 -12.42 -16.58
N PHE A 50 22.90 -11.59 -16.53
CA PHE A 50 23.46 -11.04 -15.29
C PHE A 50 22.89 -9.66 -14.90
N TYR A 51 21.95 -9.11 -15.68
CA TYR A 51 21.36 -7.80 -15.43
C TYR A 51 19.91 -7.95 -14.97
N SER A 52 19.52 -7.15 -13.98
CA SER A 52 18.13 -7.04 -13.55
C SER A 52 17.60 -5.66 -13.94
N ASP A 53 16.48 -5.61 -14.64
CA ASP A 53 15.78 -4.37 -14.96
C ASP A 53 14.36 -4.38 -14.36
N VAL A 54 13.82 -3.19 -14.10
CA VAL A 54 12.43 -3.02 -13.63
C VAL A 54 11.60 -2.53 -14.81
N VAL A 55 10.80 -3.43 -15.37
CA VAL A 55 9.90 -3.13 -16.48
C VAL A 55 8.50 -2.92 -15.91
N CYS A 56 7.84 -1.84 -16.32
CA CYS A 56 6.50 -1.52 -15.86
C CYS A 56 5.53 -1.42 -17.04
N ASP A 57 4.44 -2.19 -16.98
CA ASP A 57 3.31 -2.11 -17.92
C ASP A 57 2.30 -1.03 -17.49
#